data_AF-A0A3P7WYP0-F1
#
_entry.id   AF-A0A3P7WYP0-F1
#
_cell.length_a   1.000
_cell.length_b   1.000
_cell.length_c   1.000
_cell.angle_alpha   90.00
_cell.angle_beta   90.00
_cell.angle_gamma   90.00
#
_symmetry.space_group_name_H-M   'P 1'
#
loop_
_entity.id
_entity.type
_entity.pdbx_description
1 polymer ?
#
loop_
_entity_poly.entity_id
_entity_poly.type
_entity_poly.pdbx_seq_one_letter_code
_entity_poly.pdbx_strand_id
1 'polypeptide(L)'
;MIKLALAEIEVDSVLKLRCYQCNQPYQCGHGVCYGDLCVKTSISQNNAYVSKGCENITHAISHYEPQMKLKSYCRTEVVFGIESTICYCRDDDFCNSSPPPTPAGLLVALLSLLLPVPAL
;
A
#
# COMPACT_ATOMS: atom_id res chain seq x y z
N MET A 1 -23.79 -33.61 -34.14
CA MET A 1 -22.64 -33.69 -33.21
C MET A 1 -22.26 -32.27 -32.82
N ILE A 2 -22.83 -31.77 -31.72
CA ILE A 2 -22.57 -30.42 -31.22
C ILE A 2 -21.33 -30.52 -30.33
N LYS A 3 -20.18 -30.03 -30.80
CA LYS A 3 -19.00 -29.81 -29.95
C LYS A 3 -19.27 -28.55 -29.14
N LEU A 4 -19.73 -28.74 -27.91
CA LEU A 4 -19.85 -27.68 -26.92
C LEU A 4 -18.42 -27.27 -26.53
N ALA A 5 -18.08 -26.02 -26.78
CA ALA A 5 -16.84 -25.41 -26.34
C ALA A 5 -16.82 -25.38 -24.80
N LEU A 6 -15.99 -26.22 -24.21
CA LEU A 6 -15.52 -26.01 -22.85
C LEU A 6 -14.43 -24.95 -22.95
N ALA A 7 -14.82 -23.69 -22.76
CA ALA A 7 -13.87 -22.66 -22.38
C ALA A 7 -13.26 -23.12 -21.06
N GLU A 8 -11.97 -23.45 -21.11
CA GLU A 8 -11.18 -23.72 -19.92
C GLU A 8 -11.26 -22.46 -19.05
N ILE A 9 -11.99 -22.56 -17.94
CA ILE A 9 -11.86 -21.61 -16.85
C ILE A 9 -10.46 -21.89 -16.31
N GLU A 10 -9.48 -21.15 -16.84
CA GLU A 10 -8.17 -21.02 -16.22
C GLU A 10 -8.45 -20.39 -14.86
N VAL A 11 -8.65 -21.23 -13.84
CA VAL A 11 -8.50 -20.81 -12.45
C VAL A 11 -7.00 -20.54 -12.33
N ASP A 12 -6.59 -19.37 -12.80
CA ASP A 12 -5.35 -18.73 -12.40
C ASP A 12 -5.39 -18.85 -10.87
N SER A 13 -4.56 -19.72 -10.33
CA SER A 13 -4.35 -19.77 -8.90
C SER A 13 -3.70 -18.44 -8.59
N VAL A 14 -4.52 -17.40 -8.40
CA VAL A 14 -4.07 -16.05 -8.10
C VAL A 14 -3.32 -16.18 -6.80
N LEU A 15 -2.00 -16.29 -6.92
CA LEU A 15 -1.12 -16.42 -5.78
C LEU A 15 -1.33 -15.15 -4.96
N LYS A 16 -1.77 -15.33 -3.72
CA LYS A 16 -1.93 -14.24 -2.77
C LYS A 16 -0.57 -13.57 -2.59
N LEU A 17 -0.54 -12.25 -2.72
CA LEU A 17 0.63 -11.42 -2.49
C LEU A 17 0.92 -11.30 -1.00
N ARG A 18 2.20 -11.26 -0.66
CA ARG A 18 2.67 -10.84 0.66
C ARG A 18 2.73 -9.32 0.70
N CYS A 19 2.16 -8.71 1.73
CA CYS A 19 2.20 -7.26 1.90
C CYS A 19 2.65 -6.90 3.32
N TYR A 20 3.21 -5.69 3.50
CA TYR A 20 3.45 -5.17 4.85
C TYR A 20 2.14 -4.85 5.56
N GLN A 21 2.05 -5.22 6.85
CA GLN A 21 0.92 -4.93 7.73
C GLN A 21 1.41 -4.12 8.94
N CYS A 22 1.18 -2.81 8.96
CA CYS A 22 1.71 -1.94 10.02
C CYS A 22 1.08 -0.54 9.97
N ASN A 23 1.14 0.18 11.09
CA ASN A 23 0.72 1.58 11.19
C ASN A 23 1.94 2.51 11.34
N GLN A 24 2.92 2.39 10.45
CA GLN A 24 4.13 3.22 10.45
C GLN A 24 4.66 3.42 9.02
N PRO A 25 5.24 4.59 8.68
CA PRO A 25 5.85 4.82 7.38
C PRO A 25 7.06 3.89 7.14
N TYR A 26 7.93 3.76 8.14
CA TYR A 26 9.18 2.99 8.09
C TYR A 26 9.17 1.85 9.13
N GLN A 27 10.17 0.98 9.08
CA GLN A 27 10.42 -0.06 10.10
C GLN A 27 9.29 -1.10 10.25
N CYS A 28 8.58 -1.44 9.18
CA CYS A 28 7.56 -2.51 9.19
C CYS A 28 8.18 -3.92 9.14
N GLY A 29 9.10 -4.23 10.05
CA GLY A 29 9.90 -5.45 10.02
C GLY A 29 9.17 -6.74 10.42
N HIS A 30 8.00 -6.65 11.07
CA HIS A 30 7.37 -7.81 11.71
C HIS A 30 5.92 -8.09 11.28
N GLY A 31 5.30 -7.23 10.48
CA GLY A 31 3.90 -7.40 10.08
C GLY A 31 3.77 -7.79 8.62
N VAL A 32 3.20 -8.97 8.36
CA VAL A 32 2.95 -9.49 7.01
C VAL A 32 1.51 -9.99 6.93
N CYS A 33 0.83 -9.68 5.83
CA CYS A 33 -0.47 -10.24 5.48
C CYS A 33 -0.44 -10.83 4.06
N TYR A 34 -1.44 -11.65 3.73
CA TYR A 34 -1.60 -12.27 2.42
C TYR A 34 -2.94 -11.87 1.80
N GLY A 35 -2.92 -11.29 0.59
CA GLY A 35 -4.12 -10.75 -0.06
C GLY A 35 -4.04 -10.72 -1.58
N ASP A 36 -5.10 -10.25 -2.24
CA ASP A 36 -5.10 -10.07 -3.70
C ASP A 36 -4.40 -8.77 -4.10
N LEU A 37 -4.41 -7.77 -3.22
CA LEU A 37 -3.81 -6.46 -3.40
C LEU A 37 -3.09 -6.03 -2.12
N CYS A 38 -1.97 -5.33 -2.27
CA CYS A 38 -1.36 -4.61 -1.16
C CYS A 38 -1.90 -3.18 -1.09
N VAL A 39 -2.14 -2.71 0.13
CA VAL A 39 -2.70 -1.38 0.40
C VAL A 39 -1.72 -0.54 1.21
N LYS A 40 -1.65 0.75 0.90
CA LYS A 40 -0.98 1.77 1.70
C LYS A 40 -1.85 3.01 1.77
N THR A 41 -2.14 3.47 2.98
CA THR A 41 -2.85 4.71 3.24
C THR A 41 -1.92 5.71 3.91
N SER A 42 -2.03 6.98 3.54
CA SER A 42 -1.35 8.06 4.24
C SER A 42 -2.21 9.32 4.30
N ILE A 43 -2.03 10.11 5.35
CA ILE A 43 -2.65 11.45 5.41
C ILE A 43 -1.92 12.38 4.45
N SER A 44 -2.64 12.94 3.48
CA SER A 44 -2.08 13.67 2.33
C SER A 44 -1.31 14.93 2.73
N GLN A 45 -1.69 15.54 3.86
CA GLN A 45 -1.09 16.80 4.31
C GLN A 45 0.36 16.64 4.78
N ASN A 46 0.70 15.56 5.49
CA ASN A 46 2.01 15.43 6.16
C ASN A 46 2.63 14.02 6.13
N ASN A 47 1.96 13.01 5.56
CA ASN A 47 2.35 11.59 5.69
C ASN A 47 2.60 11.15 7.16
N ALA A 48 2.07 11.90 8.13
CA ALA A 48 2.34 11.72 9.56
C ALA A 48 1.76 10.40 10.07
N TYR A 49 0.68 9.93 9.43
CA TYR A 49 0.07 8.64 9.68
C TYR A 49 0.09 7.85 8.39
N VAL A 50 0.64 6.64 8.46
CA VAL A 50 0.68 5.67 7.38
C VAL A 50 0.17 4.35 7.90
N SER A 51 -0.77 3.72 7.19
CA SER A 51 -1.21 2.36 7.47
C SER A 51 -1.04 1.50 6.23
N LYS A 52 -0.58 0.26 6.42
CA LYS A 52 -0.28 -0.70 5.36
C LYS A 52 -0.99 -2.01 5.65
N GLY A 53 -1.47 -2.68 4.61
CA GLY A 53 -2.09 -3.99 4.74
C GLY A 53 -2.44 -4.65 3.41
N CYS A 54 -3.45 -5.52 3.47
CA CYS A 54 -3.93 -6.33 2.36
C CYS A 54 -5.41 -6.08 2.10
N GLU A 55 -5.82 -6.17 0.83
CA GLU A 55 -7.22 -6.20 0.43
C GLU A 55 -7.49 -7.44 -0.42
N ASN A 56 -8.67 -8.04 -0.24
CA ASN A 56 -9.13 -9.17 -1.05
C ASN A 56 -10.17 -8.66 -2.05
N ILE A 57 -10.04 -9.10 -3.30
CA ILE A 57 -10.97 -8.76 -4.36
C ILE A 57 -12.24 -9.59 -4.15
N THR A 58 -13.36 -8.93 -3.92
CA THR A 58 -14.66 -9.59 -3.89
C THR A 58 -15.29 -9.54 -5.29
N HIS A 59 -16.12 -10.54 -5.63
CA HIS A 59 -16.76 -10.68 -6.96
C HIS A 59 -17.71 -9.52 -7.34
N ALA A 60 -17.85 -8.48 -6.53
CA ALA A 60 -18.55 -7.23 -6.87
C ALA A 60 -17.66 -6.34 -7.76
N ILE A 61 -17.28 -6.85 -8.93
CA ILE A 61 -16.25 -6.29 -9.82
C ILE A 61 -16.75 -5.10 -10.67
N SER A 62 -18.06 -4.82 -10.66
CA SER A 62 -18.70 -3.85 -11.56
C SER A 62 -18.21 -2.39 -11.42
N HIS A 63 -17.54 -2.00 -10.33
CA HIS A 63 -17.05 -0.62 -10.14
C HIS A 63 -15.52 -0.46 -10.20
N TYR A 64 -14.76 -1.56 -10.25
CA TYR A 64 -13.29 -1.56 -10.14
C TYR A 64 -12.57 -2.03 -11.42
N GLU A 65 -13.32 -2.58 -12.37
CA GLU A 65 -12.81 -3.23 -13.58
C GLU A 65 -11.80 -2.42 -14.44
N PRO A 66 -11.90 -1.08 -14.56
CA PRO A 66 -10.89 -0.30 -15.28
C PRO A 66 -9.58 -0.15 -14.50
N GLN A 67 -9.65 -0.13 -13.16
CA GLN A 67 -8.52 0.20 -12.28
C GLN A 67 -7.68 -1.02 -11.91
N MET A 68 -8.28 -2.22 -11.92
CA MET A 68 -7.58 -3.49 -11.69
C MET A 68 -6.61 -3.88 -12.83
N LYS A 69 -6.68 -3.20 -13.99
CA LYS A 69 -5.69 -3.36 -15.06
C LYS A 69 -4.39 -2.60 -14.82
N LEU A 70 -4.35 -1.67 -13.85
CA LEU A 70 -3.13 -0.99 -13.50
C LEU A 70 -2.32 -1.80 -12.48
N LYS A 71 -1.00 -1.82 -12.67
CA LYS A 71 -0.04 -2.40 -11.71
C LYS A 71 -0.13 -1.73 -10.34
N SER A 72 -0.44 -0.43 -10.33
CA SER A 72 -0.70 0.36 -9.13
C SER A 72 -1.67 1.51 -9.43
N TYR A 73 -2.46 1.88 -8.42
CA TYR A 73 -3.42 2.99 -8.50
C TYR A 73 -3.58 3.65 -7.12
N CYS A 74 -3.75 4.97 -7.10
CA CYS A 74 -4.05 5.70 -5.88
C CYS A 74 -5.32 6.53 -6.04
N ARG A 75 -6.09 6.64 -4.96
CA ARG A 75 -7.22 7.56 -4.84
C ARG A 75 -7.11 8.37 -3.57
N THR A 76 -7.78 9.50 -3.56
CA THR A 76 -7.89 10.35 -2.37
C THR A 76 -9.31 10.29 -1.85
N GLU A 77 -9.45 10.16 -0.53
CA GLU A 77 -10.71 10.19 0.18
C GLU A 77 -10.64 11.18 1.33
N VAL A 78 -11.76 11.85 1.62
CA VAL A 78 -11.88 12.72 2.77
C VAL A 78 -12.75 12.02 3.80
N VAL A 79 -12.14 11.64 4.92
CA VAL A 79 -12.82 10.94 6.02
C VAL A 79 -12.70 11.83 7.27
N PHE A 80 -13.85 12.21 7.83
CA PHE A 80 -13.92 13.18 8.95
C PHE A 80 -13.20 14.51 8.68
N GLY A 81 -13.21 14.98 7.43
CA GLY A 81 -12.53 16.22 7.03
C GLY A 81 -11.00 16.08 6.89
N ILE A 82 -10.45 14.88 7.06
CA ILE A 82 -9.03 14.59 6.88
C ILE A 82 -8.85 13.94 5.50
N GLU A 83 -8.02 14.56 4.68
CA GLU A 83 -7.66 14.07 3.36
C GLU A 83 -6.64 12.92 3.49
N SER A 84 -7.03 11.75 2.98
CA SER A 84 -6.23 10.53 2.99
C SER A 84 -6.01 10.02 1.58
N THR A 85 -4.77 9.71 1.23
CA THR A 85 -4.42 9.04 -0.01
C THR A 85 -4.31 7.54 0.25
N ILE A 86 -5.05 6.75 -0.53
CA ILE A 86 -5.07 5.29 -0.50
C ILE A 86 -4.48 4.78 -1.80
N CYS A 87 -3.39 4.02 -1.72
CA CYS A 87 -2.70 3.41 -2.84
C CYS A 87 -2.80 1.88 -2.79
N TYR A 88 -2.99 1.30 -3.96
CA TYR A 88 -3.11 -0.12 -4.22
C TYR A 88 -2.02 -0.57 -5.18
N CYS A 89 -1.46 -1.76 -4.97
CA CYS A 89 -0.49 -2.36 -5.88
C CYS A 89 -0.61 -3.89 -5.91
N ARG A 90 -0.23 -4.49 -7.04
CA ARG A 90 -0.29 -5.95 -7.29
C ARG A 90 0.91 -6.50 -8.08
N ASP A 91 1.91 -5.66 -8.30
CA ASP A 91 3.04 -5.95 -9.19
C ASP A 91 4.03 -6.95 -8.59
N ASP A 92 4.31 -6.86 -7.29
CA ASP A 92 5.26 -7.72 -6.59
C ASP A 92 4.93 -7.85 -5.09
N ASP A 93 5.49 -8.88 -4.44
CA ASP A 93 5.45 -8.99 -2.98
C ASP A 93 6.05 -7.74 -2.32
N PHE A 94 5.37 -7.25 -1.29
CA PHE A 94 5.75 -6.09 -0.50
C PHE A 94 5.79 -4.76 -1.29
N CYS A 95 5.06 -4.68 -2.41
CA CYS A 95 4.95 -3.46 -3.23
C CYS A 95 4.43 -2.23 -2.45
N ASN A 96 3.72 -2.42 -1.33
CA ASN A 96 3.26 -1.34 -0.44
C ASN A 96 4.35 -0.77 0.49
N SER A 97 5.63 -1.00 0.17
CA SER A 97 6.76 -0.40 0.86
C SER A 97 6.70 1.13 0.87
N SER A 98 7.48 1.75 1.76
CA SER A 98 7.70 3.20 1.69
C SER A 98 9.12 3.44 1.22
N PRO A 99 9.34 4.41 0.31
CA PRO A 99 10.69 4.76 -0.10
C PRO A 99 11.48 5.17 1.14
N PRO A 100 12.78 4.81 1.25
CA PRO A 100 13.59 5.19 2.41
C PRO A 100 13.62 6.72 2.59
N PRO A 101 13.78 7.21 3.84
CA PRO A 101 13.94 8.64 4.06
C PRO A 101 15.10 9.16 3.22
N THR A 102 14.88 10.24 2.49
CA THR A 102 15.92 10.86 1.66
C THR A 102 17.10 11.29 2.55
N PRO A 103 18.35 11.30 2.01
CA PRO A 103 19.55 11.64 2.80
C PRO A 103 19.48 13.03 3.46
N ALA A 104 18.66 13.94 2.93
CA ALA A 104 18.39 15.23 3.55
C ALA A 104 17.72 15.13 4.93
N GLY A 105 16.79 14.18 5.13
CA GLY A 105 16.12 13.96 6.42
C GLY A 105 17.03 13.38 7.49
N LEU A 106 17.99 12.54 7.08
CA LEU A 106 19.04 11.99 7.96
C LEU A 106 19.98 13.09 8.48
N LEU A 107 20.35 14.05 7.63
CA LEU A 107 21.19 15.19 8.02
C LEU A 107 20.49 16.09 9.06
N VAL A 108 19.18 16.33 8.93
CA VAL A 108 18.42 17.13 9.90
C VAL A 108 18.31 16.43 11.26
N ALA A 109 18.10 15.11 11.27
CA ALA A 109 18.08 14.31 12.50
C ALA A 109 19.46 14.28 13.19
N LEU A 110 20.54 14.19 12.42
CA LEU A 110 21.92 14.26 12.94
C LEU A 110 22.26 15.66 13.47
N LEU A 111 21.84 16.73 12.78
CA LEU A 111 22.07 18.10 13.24
C LEU A 111 21.33 18.44 14.55
N SER A 112 20.14 17.89 14.75
CA SER A 112 19.35 18.11 15.97
C SER A 112 19.92 17.37 17.19
N LEU A 113 20.67 16.29 16.99
CA LEU A 113 21.46 15.62 18.02
C LEU A 113 22.76 16.38 18.40
N LEU A 114 23.25 17.24 17.50
CA LEU A 114 24.50 18.00 17.66
C LEU A 114 24.30 19.39 18.26
N LEU A 115 23.06 19.88 18.34
CA LEU A 115 22.73 21.15 18.99
C LEU A 115 22.57 20.91 20.50
N PRO A 116 23.44 21.46 21.36
CA PRO A 116 23.18 21.44 22.80
C PRO A 116 21.89 22.21 23.07
N VAL A 117 20.88 21.52 23.60
CA VAL A 117 19.70 22.16 24.18
C VAL A 117 20.22 23.15 25.23
N PRO A 118 19.96 24.46 25.11
CA PRO A 118 20.30 25.37 26.20
C PRO A 118 19.44 24.95 27.39
N ALA A 119 20.09 24.42 28.43
CA ALA A 119 19.47 24.21 29.72
C ALA A 119 19.02 25.58 30.23
N LEU A 120 17.70 25.78 30.33
CA LEU A 120 17.08 26.91 31.02
C LEU A 120 16.67 26.47 32.42
#